data_AF-A0A960D7D1-F1
#
_entry.id   AF-A0A960D7D1-F1
#
_cell.length_a   1.000
_cell.length_b   1.000
_cell.length_c   1.000
_cell.angle_alpha   90.00
_cell.angle_beta   90.00
_cell.angle_gamma   90.00
#
_symmetry.space_group_name_H-M   'P 1'
#
loop_
_entity.id
_entity.type
_entity.pdbx_description
1 polymer ?
#
loop_
_entity_poly.entity_id
_entity_poly.type
_entity_poly.pdbx_seq_one_letter_code
_entity_poly.pdbx_strand_id
1 'polypeptide(L)'
;MTAEPQQGNWTLGLLLDLFDVEPDGPDRFIGKSGHSAGDDERQVVEGTQVLAQAIVAAAKRFPDKSVRSVHAVFTRAVLVGPPI
;
A
#
# COMPACT_ATOMS: atom_id res chain seq x y z
N MET A 1 7.42 21.83 -25.01
CA MET A 1 6.14 21.68 -24.28
C MET A 1 6.37 20.63 -23.22
N THR A 2 6.54 21.03 -21.96
CA THR A 2 6.56 20.11 -20.81
C THR A 2 5.11 19.85 -20.43
N ALA A 3 4.66 18.60 -20.48
CA ALA A 3 3.36 18.22 -19.96
C ALA A 3 3.34 18.50 -18.45
N GLU A 4 2.33 19.21 -17.96
CA GLU A 4 2.10 19.34 -16.53
C GLU A 4 1.69 17.96 -16.00
N PRO A 5 2.34 17.44 -14.94
CA PRO A 5 1.97 16.15 -14.39
C PRO A 5 0.51 16.21 -13.95
N GLN A 6 -0.32 15.33 -14.51
CA GLN A 6 -1.69 15.17 -14.03
C GLN A 6 -1.57 14.57 -12.64
N GLN A 7 -1.64 15.43 -11.62
CA GLN A 7 -1.82 14.98 -10.24
C GLN A 7 -3.16 14.24 -10.19
N GLY A 8 -3.09 12.90 -10.26
CA GLY A 8 -4.24 12.04 -10.00
C GLY A 8 -4.92 12.52 -8.73
N ASN A 9 -6.24 12.64 -8.75
CA ASN A 9 -7.03 13.27 -7.68
C ASN A 9 -6.99 12.42 -6.41
N TRP A 10 -5.86 12.46 -5.69
CA TRP A 10 -5.66 11.76 -4.44
C TRP A 10 -6.58 12.36 -3.39
N THR A 11 -7.43 11.51 -2.82
CA THR A 11 -8.23 11.86 -1.66
C THR A 11 -7.78 11.04 -0.47
N LEU A 12 -8.04 11.54 0.73
CA LEU A 12 -7.80 10.78 1.96
C LEU A 12 -8.52 9.43 1.92
N GLY A 13 -9.76 9.38 1.42
CA GLY A 13 -10.53 8.15 1.29
C GLY A 13 -9.81 7.12 0.42
N LEU A 14 -9.33 7.53 -0.77
CA LEU A 14 -8.58 6.64 -1.66
C LEU A 14 -7.29 6.11 -1.01
N LEU A 15 -6.61 6.93 -0.20
CA LEU A 15 -5.41 6.51 0.51
C LEU A 15 -5.73 5.49 1.61
N LEU A 16 -6.81 5.70 2.37
CA LEU A 16 -7.27 4.75 3.38
C LEU A 16 -7.70 3.42 2.74
N ASP A 17 -8.44 3.47 1.63
CA ASP A 17 -8.88 2.29 0.87
C ASP A 17 -7.73 1.51 0.22
N LEU A 18 -6.58 2.16 0.02
CA LEU A 18 -5.37 1.54 -0.49
C LEU A 18 -4.61 0.81 0.63
N PHE A 19 -4.60 1.34 1.84
CA PHE A 19 -3.93 0.73 2.99
C PHE A 19 -4.75 -0.38 3.65
N ASP A 20 -6.07 -0.36 3.45
CA ASP A 20 -6.95 -1.37 4.01
C ASP A 20 -6.79 -2.72 3.31
N VAL A 21 -6.19 -3.70 4.01
CA VAL A 21 -5.89 -5.05 3.51
C VAL A 21 -6.93 -6.05 3.96
N GLU A 22 -7.35 -6.95 3.08
CA GLU A 22 -8.40 -7.94 3.39
C GLU A 22 -7.80 -9.23 3.96
N PRO A 23 -8.41 -9.87 4.98
CA PRO A 23 -7.99 -11.19 5.43
C PRO A 23 -8.18 -12.25 4.33
N ASP A 24 -7.18 -13.10 4.13
CA ASP A 24 -7.18 -14.18 3.12
C ASP A 24 -6.66 -15.50 3.72
N GLY A 25 -7.10 -15.77 4.95
CA GLY A 25 -6.77 -16.96 5.73
C GLY A 25 -6.09 -16.66 7.08
N PRO A 26 -5.78 -17.70 7.88
CA PRO A 26 -5.04 -17.53 9.13
C PRO A 26 -3.68 -16.87 8.87
N ASP A 27 -3.43 -15.76 9.57
CA ASP A 27 -2.19 -14.99 9.46
C ASP A 27 -1.84 -14.53 8.03
N ARG A 28 -2.84 -14.38 7.16
CA ARG A 28 -2.67 -13.99 5.76
C ARG A 28 -3.62 -12.85 5.38
N PHE A 29 -3.10 -11.86 4.66
CA PHE A 29 -3.82 -10.69 4.19
C PHE A 29 -3.45 -10.38 2.74
N ILE A 30 -4.36 -9.75 2.00
CA ILE A 30 -4.18 -9.33 0.62
C ILE A 30 -4.45 -7.84 0.45
N GLY A 31 -3.54 -7.12 -0.21
CA GLY A 31 -3.59 -5.68 -0.43
C GLY A 31 -3.62 -5.30 -1.91
N LYS A 32 -4.17 -4.11 -2.21
CA LYS A 32 -4.09 -3.51 -3.55
C LYS A 32 -2.68 -2.96 -3.81
N SER A 33 -2.20 -2.97 -5.05
CA SER A 33 -0.90 -2.41 -5.45
C SER A 33 -1.10 -1.12 -6.26
N GLY A 34 -1.01 0.04 -5.59
CA GLY A 34 -1.22 1.35 -6.20
C GLY A 34 -2.68 1.68 -6.51
N HIS A 35 -2.92 2.98 -6.78
CA HIS A 35 -4.10 3.45 -7.49
C HIS A 35 -3.61 3.85 -8.88
N SER A 36 -4.29 3.40 -9.94
CA SER A 36 -3.93 3.53 -11.37
C SER A 36 -2.79 4.49 -11.66
N ALA A 37 -1.62 3.94 -12.00
CA ALA A 37 -0.44 4.57 -12.56
C ALA A 37 -0.56 6.09 -12.78
N GLY A 38 -0.29 6.87 -11.74
CA GLY A 38 -0.08 8.30 -11.93
C GLY A 38 1.26 8.48 -12.63
N ASP A 39 1.28 8.67 -13.95
CA ASP A 39 2.38 9.07 -14.87
C ASP A 39 3.82 8.52 -14.62
N ASP A 40 4.02 7.62 -13.66
CA ASP A 40 5.33 7.07 -13.33
C ASP A 40 5.58 5.88 -14.25
N GLU A 41 6.48 6.11 -15.20
CA GLU A 41 6.97 5.11 -16.17
C GLU A 41 7.48 3.84 -15.48
N ARG A 42 7.83 3.90 -14.19
CA ARG A 42 8.45 2.80 -13.45
C ARG A 42 7.48 1.71 -13.01
N GLN A 43 6.17 1.98 -12.91
CA GLN A 43 5.15 1.00 -12.50
C GLN A 43 5.48 0.26 -11.19
N VAL A 44 6.15 0.93 -10.25
CA VAL A 44 6.57 0.39 -8.95
C VAL A 44 5.70 0.98 -7.84
N VAL A 45 5.26 0.13 -6.91
CA VAL A 45 4.56 0.55 -5.70
C VAL A 45 5.51 1.24 -4.74
N GLU A 46 5.09 2.37 -4.16
CA GLU A 46 5.87 3.03 -3.11
C GLU A 46 6.03 2.11 -1.88
N GLY A 47 7.25 2.02 -1.34
CA GLY A 47 7.52 1.19 -0.15
C GLY A 47 6.72 1.63 1.09
N THR A 48 6.36 2.91 1.18
CA THR A 48 5.46 3.47 2.19
C THR A 48 4.09 2.81 2.16
N GLN A 49 3.55 2.52 0.97
CA GLN A 49 2.28 1.81 0.81
C GLN A 49 2.37 0.39 1.38
N VAL A 50 3.41 -0.36 0.98
CA VAL A 50 3.63 -1.74 1.44
C VAL A 50 3.78 -1.79 2.96
N LEU A 51 4.51 -0.83 3.54
CA LEU A 51 4.69 -0.73 4.98
C LEU A 51 3.37 -0.40 5.71
N ALA A 52 2.58 0.53 5.20
CA ALA A 52 1.28 0.88 5.77
C ALA A 52 0.33 -0.34 5.77
N GLN A 53 0.27 -1.08 4.66
CA GLN A 53 -0.52 -2.31 4.54
C GLN A 53 -0.07 -3.39 5.54
N ALA A 54 1.25 -3.56 5.74
CA ALA A 54 1.77 -4.49 6.74
C ALA A 54 1.39 -4.09 8.19
N ILE A 55 1.35 -2.78 8.48
CA ILE A 55 0.90 -2.26 9.79
C ILE A 55 -0.59 -2.54 9.99
N VAL A 56 -1.42 -2.30 8.96
CA VAL A 56 -2.86 -2.56 9.03
C VAL A 56 -3.13 -4.05 9.22
N ALA A 57 -2.43 -4.93 8.49
CA ALA A 57 -2.52 -6.38 8.68
C ALA A 57 -2.22 -6.79 10.14
N ALA A 58 -1.11 -6.28 10.71
CA ALA A 58 -0.75 -6.56 12.09
C ALA A 58 -1.78 -6.02 13.09
N ALA A 59 -2.32 -4.82 12.85
CA ALA A 59 -3.38 -4.24 13.69
C ALA A 59 -4.68 -5.06 13.63
N LYS A 60 -5.10 -5.52 12.44
CA LYS A 60 -6.26 -6.40 12.27
C LYS A 60 -6.06 -7.75 12.98
N ARG A 61 -4.84 -8.28 12.98
CA ARG A 61 -4.50 -9.53 13.69
C ARG A 61 -4.56 -9.38 15.22
N PHE A 62 -4.19 -8.22 15.75
CA PHE A 62 -4.11 -7.95 17.18
C PHE A 62 -4.96 -6.72 17.56
N PRO A 63 -6.31 -6.82 17.51
CA PRO A 63 -7.19 -5.66 17.63
C PRO A 63 -7.10 -4.93 18.98
N ASP A 64 -6.73 -5.64 20.04
CA ASP A 64 -6.59 -5.08 21.39
C ASP A 64 -5.19 -4.50 21.66
N LYS A 65 -4.35 -4.34 20.62
CA LYS A 65 -2.98 -3.86 20.72
C LYS A 65 -2.77 -2.64 19.83
N SER A 66 -1.75 -1.85 20.17
CA SER A 66 -1.31 -0.72 19.35
C SER A 66 0.12 -0.94 18.90
N VAL A 67 0.38 -0.73 17.61
CA VAL A 67 1.73 -0.78 17.03
C VAL A 67 2.55 0.40 17.56
N ARG A 68 3.74 0.13 18.12
CA ARG A 68 4.62 1.16 18.70
C ARG A 68 5.89 1.41 17.89
N SER A 69 6.35 0.41 17.16
CA SER A 69 7.52 0.49 16.32
C SER A 69 7.36 -0.48 15.17
N VAL A 70 7.94 -0.15 14.02
CA VAL A 70 7.91 -0.98 12.82
C VAL A 70 9.27 -0.89 12.17
N HIS A 71 9.85 -2.01 11.78
CA HIS A 71 11.13 -2.10 11.09
C HIS A 71 10.90 -2.94 9.85
N ALA A 72 11.35 -2.46 8.69
CA ALA A 72 11.13 -3.12 7.42
C ALA A 72 12.41 -3.09 6.58
N VAL A 73 12.61 -4.16 5.81
CA VAL A 73 13.64 -4.26 4.79
C VAL A 73 12.94 -4.48 3.46
N PHE A 74 13.06 -3.53 2.54
CA PHE A 74 12.51 -3.64 1.20
C PHE A 74 13.50 -4.40 0.31
N THR A 75 13.27 -5.71 0.17
CA THR A 75 14.22 -6.61 -0.51
C THR A 75 14.05 -6.64 -2.03
N ARG A 76 12.85 -6.31 -2.53
CA ARG A 76 12.50 -6.30 -3.96
C ARG A 76 11.48 -5.22 -4.25
N ALA A 77 11.49 -4.72 -5.49
CA ALA A 77 10.43 -3.86 -5.99
C ALA A 77 9.13 -4.64 -6.16
N VAL A 78 8.01 -3.98 -5.89
CA VAL A 78 6.65 -4.51 -6.09
C VAL A 78 6.05 -3.81 -7.29
N LEU A 79 5.47 -4.57 -8.21
CA LEU A 79 4.82 -4.03 -9.40
C LEU A 79 3.39 -3.59 -9.09
N VAL A 80 2.95 -2.50 -9.72
CA VAL A 80 1.55 -2.08 -9.73
C VAL A 80 0.70 -3.08 -10.51
N GLY A 81 -0.51 -3.36 -10.03
CA GLY A 81 -1.49 -4.24 -10.69
C GLY A 81 -1.77 -5.53 -9.91
N PRO A 82 -0.83 -6.50 -9.83
CA PRO A 82 -1.04 -7.71 -9.04
C PRO A 82 -1.20 -7.39 -7.55
N PRO A 83 -2.10 -8.07 -6.82
CA PRO A 83 -2.24 -7.85 -5.39
C PRO A 83 -0.96 -8.22 -4.64
N ILE A 84 -0.79 -7.61 -3.47
CA ILE A 84 0.31 -7.83 -2.53
C ILE A 84 -0.13 -8.82 -1.47
#